data_AF-A0A8T1TXP6-F1
#
_entry.id   AF-A0A8T1TXP6-F1
#
_cell.length_a   1.000
_cell.length_b   1.000
_cell.length_c   1.000
_cell.angle_alpha   90.00
_cell.angle_beta   90.00
_cell.angle_gamma   90.00
#
_symmetry.space_group_name_H-M   'P 1'
#
loop_
_entity.id
_entity.type
_entity.pdbx_description
1 polymer ?
#
loop_
_entity_poly.entity_id
_entity_poly.type
_entity_poly.pdbx_seq_one_letter_code
_entity_poly.pdbx_strand_id
1 'polypeptide(L)'
;MGASLIRELRCLGNTEIIQVYFCFPEEISEQNRALLTRNDPRVELVDVCTEILPKNGSGNLFGGDVKYAKTFQSYWIKPLALYHTKLREVILLDGDAVLLRDPAVLRTLSGYVRTGTTFFRDRIAKMNAFLTKLTSEGELYLHHLFGMSGANASEQVKKKFSYRGETGHEMDSSMVLVDKTRAGKAMEVLRELIFITRFYLQFSWGDKEAFWVAYELAHQDYFFSPWGDDRSHLNTMCGSMAHFMPTENETEVPEVLYFNGKALLQPFPSGVEKTITGQRTRMYNLNPTYVSPRYRHDDFDPSSSETFECMDNMGSVPLPPYFFRRLLRRRFHYFAAEMNVYEALDACPMQID
;
A
#
# COMPACT_ATOMS: atom_id res chain seq x y z
N MET A 1 -14.19 -3.84 6.29
CA MET A 1 -13.31 -3.41 5.17
C MET A 1 -12.66 -4.57 4.40
N GLY A 2 -11.95 -5.51 5.06
CA GLY A 2 -11.30 -6.64 4.36
C GLY A 2 -12.27 -7.54 3.59
N ALA A 3 -13.34 -8.01 4.22
CA ALA A 3 -14.35 -8.85 3.57
C ALA A 3 -14.98 -8.17 2.33
N SER A 4 -15.21 -6.86 2.41
CA SER A 4 -15.74 -6.10 1.30
C SER A 4 -14.70 -5.87 0.18
N LEU A 5 -13.39 -5.92 0.46
CA LEU A 5 -12.34 -5.88 -0.58
C LEU A 5 -12.27 -7.22 -1.32
N ILE A 6 -12.28 -8.33 -0.57
CA ILE A 6 -12.33 -9.69 -1.12
C ILE A 6 -13.49 -9.80 -2.10
N ARG A 7 -14.67 -9.35 -1.69
CA ARG A 7 -15.84 -9.36 -2.58
C ARG A 7 -15.64 -8.50 -3.83
N GLU A 8 -15.10 -7.30 -3.69
CA GLU A 8 -14.87 -6.41 -4.83
C GLU A 8 -13.90 -7.03 -5.84
N LEU A 9 -12.83 -7.69 -5.37
CA LEU A 9 -11.90 -8.44 -6.22
C LEU A 9 -12.63 -9.51 -7.05
N ARG A 10 -13.51 -10.30 -6.41
CA ARG A 10 -14.34 -11.29 -7.14
C ARG A 10 -15.27 -10.64 -8.15
N CYS A 11 -15.89 -9.50 -7.81
CA CYS A 11 -16.73 -8.75 -8.73
C CYS A 11 -15.96 -8.04 -9.86
N LEU A 12 -14.64 -7.95 -9.76
CA LEU A 12 -13.75 -7.52 -10.84
C LEU A 12 -13.25 -8.69 -11.70
N GLY A 13 -13.61 -9.93 -11.35
CA GLY A 13 -13.25 -11.15 -12.09
C GLY A 13 -12.02 -11.88 -11.55
N ASN A 14 -11.43 -11.41 -10.45
CA ASN A 14 -10.25 -12.06 -9.87
C ASN A 14 -10.62 -13.42 -9.29
N THR A 15 -9.90 -14.48 -9.68
CA THR A 15 -10.14 -15.87 -9.22
C THR A 15 -8.96 -16.44 -8.42
N GLU A 16 -7.97 -15.61 -8.10
CA GLU A 16 -6.75 -16.01 -7.41
C GLU A 16 -6.99 -16.34 -5.94
N ILE A 17 -6.05 -17.08 -5.35
CA ILE A 17 -6.01 -17.33 -3.90
C ILE A 17 -5.79 -15.99 -3.19
N ILE A 18 -6.57 -15.74 -2.14
CA ILE A 18 -6.40 -14.57 -1.28
C ILE A 18 -5.99 -15.06 0.11
N GLN A 19 -4.84 -14.62 0.59
CA GLN A 19 -4.39 -14.91 1.95
C GLN A 19 -4.60 -13.68 2.83
N VAL A 20 -5.38 -13.83 3.90
CA VAL A 20 -5.57 -12.81 4.93
C VAL A 20 -4.66 -13.14 6.11
N TYR A 21 -3.60 -12.36 6.26
CA TYR A 21 -2.62 -12.53 7.31
C TYR A 21 -3.04 -11.80 8.59
N PHE A 22 -2.84 -12.45 9.73
CA PHE A 22 -3.01 -11.90 11.06
C PHE A 22 -2.08 -12.62 12.04
N CYS A 23 -2.03 -12.14 13.27
CA CYS A 23 -1.20 -12.64 14.35
C CYS A 23 -2.03 -12.96 15.58
N PHE A 24 -2.02 -14.24 15.96
CA PHE A 24 -2.73 -14.83 17.09
C PHE A 24 -4.26 -14.95 16.90
N PRO A 25 -4.88 -15.97 17.52
CA PRO A 25 -6.32 -16.21 17.37
C PRO A 25 -7.19 -15.02 17.83
N GLU A 26 -6.73 -14.27 18.83
CA GLU A 26 -7.52 -13.21 19.47
C GLU A 26 -7.59 -11.93 18.64
N GLU A 27 -6.76 -11.75 17.61
CA GLU A 27 -6.77 -10.55 16.77
C GLU A 27 -8.04 -10.47 15.90
N ILE A 28 -8.56 -11.61 15.46
CA ILE A 28 -9.76 -11.69 14.63
C ILE A 28 -10.78 -12.63 15.29
N SER A 29 -11.95 -12.08 15.62
CA SER A 29 -13.08 -12.86 16.18
C SER A 29 -13.57 -13.94 15.23
N GLU A 30 -14.22 -14.99 15.77
CA GLU A 30 -14.81 -16.07 14.97
C GLU A 30 -15.81 -15.54 13.93
N GLN A 31 -16.62 -14.54 14.29
CA GLN A 31 -17.55 -13.89 13.36
C GLN A 31 -16.82 -13.22 12.18
N ASN A 32 -15.72 -12.51 12.44
CA ASN A 32 -14.94 -11.87 11.39
C ASN A 32 -14.20 -12.89 10.53
N ARG A 33 -13.73 -13.99 11.11
CA ARG A 33 -13.15 -15.12 10.36
C ARG A 33 -14.17 -15.71 9.38
N ALA A 34 -15.37 -16.01 9.86
CA ALA A 34 -16.46 -16.52 9.03
C ALA A 34 -16.89 -15.52 7.95
N LEU A 35 -16.87 -14.22 8.25
CA LEU A 35 -17.18 -13.16 7.28
C LEU A 35 -16.13 -13.04 6.17
N LEU A 36 -14.84 -13.16 6.51
CA LEU A 36 -13.73 -13.06 5.55
C LEU A 36 -13.71 -14.23 4.56
N THR A 37 -14.03 -15.45 5.01
CA THR A 37 -14.04 -16.67 4.19
C THR A 37 -15.41 -16.98 3.58
N ARG A 38 -16.40 -16.11 3.81
CA ARG A 38 -17.78 -16.34 3.39
C ARG A 38 -17.88 -16.59 1.89
N ASN A 39 -18.47 -17.73 1.52
CA ASN A 39 -18.76 -18.11 0.14
C ASN A 39 -17.55 -18.06 -0.81
N ASP A 40 -16.33 -18.14 -0.27
CA ASP A 40 -15.11 -18.11 -1.06
C ASP A 40 -14.11 -19.16 -0.55
N PRO A 41 -14.06 -20.35 -1.18
CA PRO A 41 -13.15 -21.41 -0.78
C PRO A 41 -11.68 -21.09 -1.13
N ARG A 42 -11.39 -19.98 -1.81
CA ARG A 42 -10.03 -19.54 -2.15
C ARG A 42 -9.49 -18.45 -1.21
N VAL A 43 -10.21 -18.15 -0.13
CA VAL A 43 -9.72 -17.27 0.94
C VAL A 43 -9.12 -18.12 2.05
N GLU A 44 -7.84 -17.88 2.34
CA GLU A 44 -7.10 -18.54 3.41
C GLU A 44 -6.83 -17.53 4.54
N LEU A 45 -7.13 -17.90 5.78
CA LEU A 45 -6.73 -17.12 6.94
C LEU A 45 -5.41 -17.68 7.49
N VAL A 46 -4.38 -16.85 7.59
CA VAL A 46 -3.03 -17.26 7.99
C VAL A 46 -2.65 -16.61 9.32
N ASP A 47 -2.61 -17.41 10.39
CA ASP A 47 -2.06 -16.99 11.69
C ASP A 47 -0.53 -17.11 11.66
N VAL A 48 0.12 -16.11 11.06
CA VAL A 48 1.57 -16.17 10.83
C VAL A 48 2.35 -16.17 12.15
N CYS A 49 1.83 -15.53 13.20
CA CYS A 49 2.50 -15.49 14.49
C CYS A 49 2.50 -16.86 15.17
N THR A 50 1.33 -17.51 15.25
CA THR A 50 1.21 -18.86 15.83
C THR A 50 1.99 -19.90 15.02
N GLU A 51 2.05 -19.77 13.70
CA GLU A 51 2.83 -20.67 12.85
C GLU A 51 4.34 -20.55 13.04
N ILE A 52 4.86 -19.35 13.30
CA ILE A 52 6.31 -19.09 13.37
C ILE A 52 6.86 -19.26 14.78
N LEU A 53 6.11 -18.86 15.81
CA LEU A 53 6.55 -18.89 17.22
C LEU A 53 7.17 -20.22 17.70
N PRO A 54 6.59 -21.39 17.42
CA PRO A 54 7.13 -22.66 17.90
C PRO A 54 8.29 -23.20 17.05
N LYS A 55 8.63 -22.54 15.94
CA LYS A 55 9.71 -23.00 15.05
C LYS A 55 11.06 -22.85 15.73
N ASN A 56 12.00 -23.73 15.38
CA ASN A 56 13.39 -23.74 15.84
C ASN A 56 14.35 -23.46 14.68
N GLY A 57 15.62 -23.18 15.00
CA GLY A 57 16.66 -22.93 13.99
C GLY A 57 16.38 -21.71 13.12
N SER A 58 16.63 -21.81 11.82
CA SER A 58 16.41 -20.72 10.86
C SER A 58 14.93 -20.29 10.73
N GLY A 59 13.99 -21.14 11.14
CA GLY A 59 12.56 -20.83 11.15
C GLY A 59 12.08 -20.07 12.39
N ASN A 60 12.90 -19.99 13.45
CA ASN A 60 12.55 -19.26 14.67
C ASN A 60 12.75 -17.75 14.49
N LEU A 61 11.85 -17.09 13.78
CA LEU A 61 12.03 -15.65 13.48
C LEU A 61 11.77 -14.76 14.71
N PHE A 62 10.99 -15.24 15.69
CA PHE A 62 10.65 -14.46 16.88
C PHE A 62 11.47 -14.84 18.11
N GLY A 63 12.37 -15.82 18.04
CA GLY A 63 13.11 -16.32 19.19
C GLY A 63 12.22 -16.94 20.28
N GLY A 64 11.00 -17.36 19.94
CA GLY A 64 9.95 -17.75 20.91
C GLY A 64 9.37 -16.59 21.72
N ASP A 65 9.72 -15.33 21.42
CA ASP A 65 9.22 -14.16 22.14
C ASP A 65 7.85 -13.71 21.59
N VAL A 66 6.81 -13.97 22.39
CA VAL A 66 5.42 -13.57 22.10
C VAL A 66 5.27 -12.05 22.04
N LYS A 67 5.97 -11.28 22.90
CA LYS A 67 5.88 -9.82 22.88
C LYS A 67 6.47 -9.27 21.59
N TYR A 68 7.59 -9.84 21.17
CA TYR A 68 8.20 -9.49 19.90
C TYR A 68 7.29 -9.84 18.71
N ALA A 69 6.70 -11.04 18.67
CA ALA A 69 5.73 -11.44 17.65
C ALA A 69 4.53 -10.47 17.59
N LYS A 70 4.00 -10.03 18.73
CA LYS A 70 2.90 -9.05 18.81
C LYS A 70 3.22 -7.70 18.16
N THR A 71 4.49 -7.34 18.00
CA THR A 71 4.85 -6.11 17.26
C THR A 71 4.44 -6.16 15.78
N PHE A 72 4.18 -7.35 15.23
CA PHE A 72 3.66 -7.54 13.88
C PHE A 72 2.13 -7.40 13.78
N GLN A 73 1.39 -7.20 14.88
CA GLN A 73 -0.02 -6.75 14.84
C GLN A 73 -0.08 -5.25 14.45
N SER A 74 0.49 -4.92 13.29
CA SER A 74 0.72 -3.58 12.79
C SER A 74 0.95 -3.63 11.27
N TYR A 75 1.27 -2.50 10.63
CA TYR A 75 1.62 -2.43 9.20
C TYR A 75 2.71 -3.44 8.78
N TRP A 76 3.61 -3.79 9.72
CA TRP A 76 4.68 -4.74 9.47
C TRP A 76 4.21 -6.19 9.20
N ILE A 77 2.93 -6.51 9.44
CA ILE A 77 2.35 -7.78 9.02
C ILE A 77 2.47 -7.98 7.50
N LYS A 78 2.43 -6.90 6.70
CA LYS A 78 2.45 -6.96 5.24
C LYS A 78 3.79 -7.48 4.69
N PRO A 79 4.96 -6.93 5.05
CA PRO A 79 6.24 -7.50 4.64
C PRO A 79 6.51 -8.86 5.28
N LEU A 80 6.01 -9.13 6.50
CA LEU A 80 6.06 -10.47 7.08
C LEU A 80 5.26 -11.48 6.23
N ALA A 81 4.08 -11.08 5.75
CA ALA A 81 3.25 -11.90 4.87
C ALA A 81 3.96 -12.21 3.55
N LEU A 82 4.57 -11.21 2.92
CA LEU A 82 5.36 -11.38 1.71
C LEU A 82 6.54 -12.35 1.92
N TYR A 83 7.26 -12.20 3.04
CA TYR A 83 8.36 -13.11 3.38
C TYR A 83 7.85 -14.54 3.61
N HIS A 84 6.77 -14.69 4.40
CA HIS A 84 6.23 -15.98 4.86
C HIS A 84 5.54 -16.78 3.76
N THR A 85 4.74 -16.14 2.90
CA THR A 85 3.89 -16.85 1.93
C THR A 85 4.71 -17.71 0.97
N LYS A 86 4.15 -18.85 0.57
CA LYS A 86 4.71 -19.72 -0.47
C LYS A 86 4.29 -19.30 -1.88
N LEU A 87 3.39 -18.32 -2.01
CA LEU A 87 2.99 -17.77 -3.30
C LEU A 87 4.20 -17.14 -4.00
N ARG A 88 4.33 -17.42 -5.30
CA ARG A 88 5.42 -16.90 -6.11
C ARG A 88 5.20 -15.43 -6.47
N GLU A 89 4.09 -15.13 -7.12
CA GLU A 89 3.73 -13.79 -7.59
C GLU A 89 2.66 -13.20 -6.69
N VAL A 90 3.07 -12.30 -5.80
CA VAL A 90 2.24 -11.77 -4.71
C VAL A 90 1.80 -10.34 -5.06
N ILE A 91 0.52 -10.07 -4.86
CA ILE A 91 -0.03 -8.71 -4.79
C ILE A 91 -0.49 -8.49 -3.35
N LEU A 92 0.19 -7.61 -2.63
CA LEU A 92 -0.25 -7.15 -1.31
C LEU A 92 -1.20 -5.96 -1.50
N LEU A 93 -2.29 -5.91 -0.72
CA LEU A 93 -3.29 -4.86 -0.77
C LEU A 93 -3.67 -4.41 0.63
N ASP A 94 -3.83 -3.10 0.81
CA ASP A 94 -4.50 -2.57 1.99
C ASP A 94 -6.02 -2.85 1.92
N GLY A 95 -6.63 -3.13 3.08
CA GLY A 95 -8.04 -3.48 3.17
C GLY A 95 -9.01 -2.36 2.75
N ASP A 96 -8.53 -1.12 2.68
CA ASP A 96 -9.27 0.07 2.30
C ASP A 96 -8.95 0.57 0.87
N ALA A 97 -8.21 -0.22 0.09
CA ALA A 97 -8.04 0.04 -1.33
C ALA A 97 -9.38 0.00 -2.09
N VAL A 98 -9.56 0.94 -3.01
CA VAL A 98 -10.70 1.03 -3.94
C VAL A 98 -10.19 0.81 -5.35
N LEU A 99 -10.30 -0.43 -5.82
CA LEU A 99 -9.84 -0.87 -7.14
C LEU A 99 -10.87 -0.51 -8.21
N LEU A 100 -10.40 0.02 -9.35
CA LEU A 100 -11.26 0.23 -10.53
C LEU A 100 -11.14 -0.92 -11.55
N ARG A 101 -10.10 -1.73 -11.41
CA ARG A 101 -9.74 -2.86 -12.28
C ARG A 101 -9.12 -3.99 -11.46
N ASP A 102 -9.20 -5.21 -11.97
CA ASP A 102 -8.49 -6.36 -11.39
C ASP A 102 -6.96 -6.09 -11.42
N PRO A 103 -6.27 -6.03 -10.26
CA PRO A 103 -4.85 -5.72 -10.21
C PRO A 103 -3.96 -6.81 -10.83
N ALA A 104 -4.49 -8.00 -11.14
CA ALA A 104 -3.74 -9.04 -11.85
C ALA A 104 -3.21 -8.56 -13.22
N VAL A 105 -3.87 -7.58 -13.85
CA VAL A 105 -3.42 -6.96 -15.10
C VAL A 105 -2.01 -6.37 -15.00
N LEU A 106 -1.57 -5.95 -13.82
CA LEU A 106 -0.26 -5.35 -13.63
C LEU A 106 0.88 -6.32 -13.94
N ARG A 107 0.64 -7.64 -13.80
CA ARG A 107 1.64 -8.67 -14.13
C ARG A 107 1.98 -8.73 -15.62
N THR A 108 1.13 -8.18 -16.48
CA THR A 108 1.36 -8.14 -17.93
C THR A 108 2.04 -6.85 -18.39
N LEU A 109 2.24 -5.87 -17.51
CA LEU A 109 2.86 -4.59 -17.86
C LEU A 109 4.39 -4.70 -17.92
N SER A 110 5.01 -3.90 -18.79
CA SER A 110 6.45 -3.95 -19.08
C SER A 110 7.32 -3.85 -17.84
N GLY A 111 6.98 -2.95 -16.89
CA GLY A 111 7.71 -2.80 -15.63
C GLY A 111 7.76 -4.10 -14.82
N TYR A 112 6.60 -4.72 -14.59
CA TYR A 112 6.53 -6.00 -13.86
C TYR A 112 7.21 -7.14 -14.64
N VAL A 113 6.96 -7.26 -15.94
CA VAL A 113 7.60 -8.29 -16.76
C VAL A 113 9.12 -8.16 -16.71
N ARG A 114 9.65 -6.94 -16.68
CA ARG A 114 11.09 -6.66 -16.67
C ARG A 114 11.78 -6.87 -15.31
N THR A 115 11.12 -6.57 -14.19
CA THR A 115 11.78 -6.62 -12.86
C THR A 115 11.16 -7.62 -11.89
N GLY A 116 9.93 -8.06 -12.15
CA GLY A 116 9.14 -8.87 -11.21
C GLY A 116 8.55 -8.03 -10.08
N THR A 117 8.54 -6.70 -10.19
CA THR A 117 8.00 -5.82 -9.15
C THR A 117 7.13 -4.73 -9.73
N THR A 118 6.20 -4.21 -8.95
CA THR A 118 5.58 -2.90 -9.22
C THR A 118 5.28 -2.22 -7.91
N PHE A 119 5.94 -1.07 -7.70
CA PHE A 119 5.79 -0.21 -6.54
C PHE A 119 5.16 1.12 -6.96
N PHE A 120 4.45 1.78 -6.05
CA PHE A 120 3.78 3.05 -6.31
C PHE A 120 4.42 4.18 -5.51
N ARG A 121 4.37 5.40 -6.05
CA ARG A 121 5.00 6.57 -5.44
C ARG A 121 4.09 7.16 -4.36
N ASP A 122 4.67 7.53 -3.23
CA ASP A 122 3.97 8.35 -2.25
C ASP A 122 3.99 9.82 -2.69
N ARG A 123 3.25 10.66 -1.96
CA ARG A 123 3.26 12.11 -2.13
C ARG A 123 4.61 12.68 -1.75
N ILE A 124 5.04 13.66 -2.53
CA ILE A 124 6.27 14.40 -2.25
C ILE A 124 5.92 15.50 -1.25
N ALA A 125 6.32 15.27 0.00
CA ALA A 125 6.12 16.22 1.08
C ALA A 125 7.38 16.32 1.95
N LYS A 126 7.82 17.56 2.18
CA LYS A 126 8.92 17.85 3.10
C LYS A 126 8.52 17.51 4.53
N MET A 127 9.32 16.71 5.19
CA MET A 127 9.17 16.39 6.60
C MET A 127 10.52 16.00 7.20
N ASN A 128 10.66 16.17 8.51
CA ASN A 128 11.84 15.75 9.27
C ASN A 128 11.56 14.41 9.97
N ALA A 129 11.19 13.39 9.19
CA ALA A 129 10.78 12.08 9.68
C ALA A 129 11.18 10.98 8.68
N PHE A 130 11.20 9.73 9.14
CA PHE A 130 11.43 8.56 8.28
C PHE A 130 12.75 8.64 7.51
N LEU A 131 12.72 8.59 6.18
CA LEU A 131 13.92 8.59 5.34
C LEU A 131 14.79 9.83 5.52
N THR A 132 14.18 10.97 5.86
CA THR A 132 14.84 12.27 5.99
C THR A 132 15.11 12.67 7.44
N LYS A 133 14.78 11.81 8.40
CA LYS A 133 15.16 12.03 9.79
C LYS A 133 16.69 11.97 9.91
N LEU A 134 17.26 12.85 10.72
CA LEU A 134 18.69 12.87 10.98
C LEU A 134 19.06 11.91 12.12
N THR A 135 20.19 11.22 11.99
CA THR A 135 20.85 10.51 13.10
C THR A 135 21.46 11.48 14.10
N SER A 136 22.00 10.97 15.20
CA SER A 136 22.77 11.79 16.16
C SER A 136 23.99 12.47 15.52
N GLU A 137 24.51 11.88 14.45
CA GLU A 137 25.68 12.36 13.70
C GLU A 137 25.29 13.34 12.57
N GLY A 138 23.99 13.58 12.36
CA GLY A 138 23.50 14.51 11.35
C GLY A 138 23.39 13.92 9.93
N GLU A 139 23.45 12.59 9.77
CA GLU A 139 23.17 11.92 8.50
C GLU A 139 21.67 11.63 8.32
N LEU A 140 21.16 11.71 7.08
CA LEU A 140 19.81 11.22 6.80
C LEU A 140 19.74 9.71 7.06
N TYR A 141 18.63 9.24 7.65
CA TYR A 141 18.41 7.81 7.91
C TYR A 141 18.60 6.95 6.65
N LEU A 142 18.18 7.44 5.48
CA LEU A 142 18.40 6.76 4.22
C LEU A 142 19.90 6.61 3.88
N HIS A 143 20.70 7.67 4.09
CA HIS A 143 22.16 7.60 3.87
C HIS A 143 22.82 6.66 4.88
N HIS A 144 22.40 6.73 6.14
CA HIS A 144 22.88 5.85 7.19
C HIS A 144 22.59 4.37 6.88
N LEU A 145 21.40 4.04 6.35
CA LEU A 145 21.07 2.68 5.89
C LEU A 145 22.07 2.16 4.85
N PHE A 146 22.34 2.96 3.83
CA PHE A 146 23.31 2.60 2.79
C PHE A 146 24.72 2.46 3.36
N GLY A 147 25.15 3.40 4.21
CA GLY A 147 26.44 3.36 4.90
C GLY A 147 26.62 2.10 5.75
N MET A 148 25.64 1.74 6.58
CA MET A 148 25.67 0.54 7.42
C MET A 148 25.75 -0.76 6.61
N SER A 149 25.07 -0.80 5.45
CA SER A 149 25.05 -1.98 4.59
C SER A 149 26.34 -2.16 3.78
N GLY A 150 27.20 -1.14 3.72
CA GLY A 150 28.36 -1.10 2.82
C GLY A 150 27.97 -1.00 1.34
N ALA A 151 26.68 -0.79 1.03
CA ALA A 151 26.18 -0.64 -0.32
C ALA A 151 26.21 0.84 -0.75
N ASN A 152 26.78 1.11 -1.92
CA ASN A 152 26.62 2.42 -2.54
C ASN A 152 25.21 2.52 -3.14
N ALA A 153 24.49 3.60 -2.81
CA ALA A 153 23.22 3.91 -3.46
C ALA A 153 23.39 3.96 -4.98
N SER A 154 22.47 3.34 -5.72
CA SER A 154 22.48 3.40 -7.17
C SER A 154 22.30 4.84 -7.68
N GLU A 155 22.72 5.08 -8.93
CA GLU A 155 22.46 6.35 -9.60
C GLU A 155 20.96 6.65 -9.73
N GLN A 156 20.10 5.64 -9.71
CA GLN A 156 18.65 5.84 -9.67
C GLN A 156 18.20 6.37 -8.32
N VAL A 157 18.70 5.80 -7.21
CA VAL A 157 18.36 6.28 -5.87
C VAL A 157 18.88 7.67 -5.58
N LYS A 158 20.09 8.00 -6.04
CA LYS A 158 20.65 9.36 -5.86
C LYS A 158 19.80 10.46 -6.48
N LYS A 159 18.98 10.14 -7.48
CA LYS A 159 18.04 11.08 -8.13
C LYS A 159 16.71 11.23 -7.39
N LYS A 160 16.38 10.33 -6.47
CA LYS A 160 15.10 10.34 -5.74
C LYS A 160 15.01 11.54 -4.80
N PHE A 161 13.80 12.09 -4.66
CA PHE A 161 13.50 13.16 -3.73
C PHE A 161 13.88 12.79 -2.29
N SER A 162 13.65 11.54 -1.87
CA SER A 162 14.01 11.09 -0.51
C SER A 162 15.52 11.07 -0.26
N TYR A 163 16.34 10.70 -1.24
CA TYR A 163 17.81 10.74 -1.11
C TYR A 163 18.35 12.16 -1.05
N ARG A 164 17.69 13.12 -1.71
CA ARG A 164 18.02 14.55 -1.65
C ARG A 164 17.49 15.25 -0.39
N GLY A 165 16.78 14.55 0.49
CA GLY A 165 16.20 15.12 1.70
C GLY A 165 14.90 15.91 1.48
N GLU A 166 14.27 15.77 0.32
CA GLU A 166 13.12 16.58 -0.09
C GLU A 166 11.78 15.94 0.29
N THR A 167 11.77 14.63 0.59
CA THR A 167 10.59 13.95 1.11
C THR A 167 10.91 12.79 2.05
N GLY A 168 10.13 12.66 3.13
CA GLY A 168 10.27 11.55 4.08
C GLY A 168 9.69 10.22 3.58
N HIS A 169 8.90 10.24 2.50
CA HIS A 169 8.24 9.07 1.93
C HIS A 169 8.53 8.95 0.44
N GLU A 170 8.88 7.75 0.00
CA GLU A 170 9.13 7.47 -1.41
C GLU A 170 8.04 6.54 -2.00
N MET A 171 7.55 5.62 -1.17
CA MET A 171 6.68 4.53 -1.60
C MET A 171 5.34 4.53 -0.87
N ASP A 172 4.25 4.48 -1.63
CA ASP A 172 2.96 4.05 -1.11
C ASP A 172 2.90 2.52 -1.17
N SER A 173 2.67 1.87 -0.02
CA SER A 173 2.60 0.41 0.09
C SER A 173 1.17 -0.14 0.06
N SER A 174 0.17 0.66 -0.30
CA SER A 174 -1.21 0.18 -0.32
C SER A 174 -1.50 -0.85 -1.40
N MET A 175 -0.63 -0.89 -2.42
CA MET A 175 -0.48 -2.02 -3.32
C MET A 175 1.01 -2.31 -3.57
N VAL A 176 1.42 -3.57 -3.42
CA VAL A 176 2.81 -4.00 -3.67
C VAL A 176 2.81 -5.27 -4.49
N LEU A 177 3.51 -5.29 -5.61
CA LEU A 177 3.63 -6.48 -6.46
C LEU A 177 5.06 -7.01 -6.45
N VAL A 178 5.21 -8.30 -6.21
CA VAL A 178 6.52 -8.99 -6.15
C VAL A 178 6.42 -10.41 -6.72
N ASP A 179 7.27 -10.75 -7.68
CA ASP A 179 7.64 -12.11 -8.05
C ASP A 179 8.85 -12.54 -7.20
N LYS A 180 8.59 -13.37 -6.19
CA LYS A 180 9.62 -13.85 -5.25
C LYS A 180 10.71 -14.68 -5.94
N THR A 181 10.45 -15.28 -7.11
CA THR A 181 11.49 -16.02 -7.84
C THR A 181 12.55 -15.13 -8.48
N ARG A 182 12.26 -13.82 -8.55
CA ARG A 182 13.13 -12.80 -9.17
C ARG A 182 13.67 -11.81 -8.15
N ALA A 183 13.40 -12.03 -6.86
CA ALA A 183 13.78 -11.12 -5.80
C ALA A 183 15.28 -11.20 -5.42
N GLY A 184 16.04 -12.18 -5.92
CA GLY A 184 17.43 -12.37 -5.54
C GLY A 184 17.57 -12.45 -4.01
N LYS A 185 18.42 -11.59 -3.43
CA LYS A 185 18.59 -11.46 -1.97
C LYS A 185 17.60 -10.49 -1.30
N ALA A 186 16.72 -9.82 -2.04
CA ALA A 186 15.84 -8.80 -1.49
C ALA A 186 14.91 -9.34 -0.40
N MET A 187 14.49 -10.60 -0.45
CA MET A 187 13.68 -11.19 0.64
C MET A 187 14.47 -11.42 1.92
N GLU A 188 15.77 -11.70 1.82
CA GLU A 188 16.67 -11.83 2.98
C GLU A 188 16.94 -10.46 3.60
N VAL A 189 17.17 -9.44 2.76
CA VAL A 189 17.31 -8.06 3.22
C VAL A 189 16.01 -7.55 3.84
N LEU A 190 14.86 -7.83 3.23
CA LEU A 190 13.55 -7.46 3.78
C LEU A 190 13.35 -8.07 5.16
N ARG A 191 13.74 -9.34 5.35
CA ARG A 191 13.74 -9.98 6.67
C ARG A 191 14.59 -9.18 7.67
N GLU A 192 15.82 -8.82 7.32
CA GLU A 192 16.68 -8.02 8.20
C GLU A 192 16.04 -6.68 8.56
N LEU A 193 15.48 -5.98 7.56
CA LEU A 193 14.84 -4.69 7.75
C LEU A 193 13.67 -4.77 8.75
N ILE A 194 12.82 -5.79 8.64
CA ILE A 194 11.62 -5.91 9.47
C ILE A 194 11.88 -6.57 10.81
N PHE A 195 12.91 -7.40 10.96
CA PHE A 195 13.20 -8.07 12.23
C PHE A 195 14.24 -7.31 13.07
N ILE A 196 15.15 -6.58 12.45
CA ILE A 196 16.29 -5.96 13.14
C ILE A 196 16.28 -4.45 12.92
N THR A 197 16.34 -3.99 11.68
CA THR A 197 16.57 -2.57 11.36
C THR A 197 15.51 -1.61 11.89
N ARG A 198 14.23 -1.97 11.74
CA ARG A 198 13.12 -1.10 12.14
C ARG A 198 13.12 -0.65 13.61
N PHE A 199 13.79 -1.41 14.49
CA PHE A 199 13.75 -1.17 15.93
C PHE A 199 14.74 -0.11 16.39
N TYR A 200 15.86 0.06 15.67
CA TYR A 200 16.82 1.13 15.95
C TYR A 200 16.72 2.27 14.95
N LEU A 201 16.22 2.02 13.73
CA LEU A 201 16.04 3.03 12.70
C LEU A 201 14.58 3.10 12.26
N GLN A 202 13.91 4.19 12.63
CA GLN A 202 12.53 4.48 12.22
C GLN A 202 12.51 5.07 10.80
N PHE A 203 13.04 4.33 9.82
CA PHE A 203 13.21 4.80 8.43
C PHE A 203 11.90 4.87 7.63
N SER A 204 10.79 4.36 8.17
CA SER A 204 9.53 4.23 7.43
C SER A 204 8.31 4.47 8.31
N TRP A 205 7.24 5.00 7.71
CA TRP A 205 5.91 4.93 8.30
C TRP A 205 5.37 3.52 8.10
N GLY A 206 5.51 2.68 9.12
CA GLY A 206 5.15 1.27 9.02
C GLY A 206 6.05 0.56 8.01
N ASP A 207 5.45 -0.13 7.05
CA ASP A 207 6.10 -1.00 6.08
C ASP A 207 6.56 -0.31 4.79
N LYS A 208 6.09 0.92 4.53
CA LYS A 208 6.14 1.61 3.23
C LYS A 208 7.46 1.49 2.48
N GLU A 209 8.55 1.84 3.14
CA GLU A 209 9.86 1.95 2.51
C GLU A 209 10.62 0.62 2.49
N ALA A 210 10.19 -0.36 3.30
CA ALA A 210 10.94 -1.60 3.50
C ALA A 210 11.08 -2.42 2.22
N PHE A 211 10.07 -2.39 1.35
CA PHE A 211 10.05 -3.18 0.11
C PHE A 211 11.13 -2.71 -0.86
N TRP A 212 11.13 -1.44 -1.26
CA TRP A 212 12.09 -0.95 -2.25
C TRP A 212 13.50 -0.83 -1.67
N VAL A 213 13.64 -0.46 -0.39
CA VAL A 213 14.95 -0.42 0.28
C VAL A 213 15.57 -1.81 0.29
N ALA A 214 14.77 -2.87 0.52
CA ALA A 214 15.29 -4.24 0.46
C ALA A 214 15.83 -4.61 -0.92
N TYR A 215 15.15 -4.22 -1.99
CA TYR A 215 15.61 -4.46 -3.36
C TYR A 215 16.88 -3.67 -3.69
N GLU A 216 16.92 -2.39 -3.31
CA GLU A 216 18.08 -1.53 -3.53
C GLU A 216 19.33 -2.08 -2.82
N LEU A 217 19.22 -2.37 -1.52
CA LEU A 217 20.30 -2.92 -0.71
C LEU A 217 20.74 -4.32 -1.17
N ALA A 218 19.83 -5.08 -1.80
CA ALA A 218 20.16 -6.37 -2.41
C ALA A 218 20.77 -6.24 -3.81
N HIS A 219 20.92 -5.02 -4.35
CA HIS A 219 21.32 -4.76 -5.74
C HIS A 219 20.45 -5.52 -6.76
N GLN A 220 19.16 -5.62 -6.48
CA GLN A 220 18.18 -6.27 -7.34
C GLN A 220 17.35 -5.21 -8.08
N ASP A 221 17.18 -5.35 -9.39
CA ASP A 221 16.32 -4.47 -10.17
C ASP A 221 14.88 -4.45 -9.63
N TYR A 222 14.29 -3.26 -9.56
CA TYR A 222 12.89 -3.04 -9.22
C TYR A 222 12.29 -1.94 -10.09
N PHE A 223 10.96 -1.85 -10.05
CA PHE A 223 10.20 -0.91 -10.86
C PHE A 223 9.22 -0.13 -9.98
N PHE A 224 9.35 1.19 -10.03
CA PHE A 224 8.33 2.12 -9.56
C PHE A 224 7.47 2.57 -10.73
N SER A 225 6.16 2.71 -10.48
CA SER A 225 5.28 3.49 -11.34
C SER A 225 5.92 4.85 -11.62
N PRO A 226 5.99 5.28 -12.88
CA PRO A 226 6.60 6.57 -13.22
C PRO A 226 5.66 7.74 -12.92
N TRP A 227 4.42 7.46 -12.49
CA TRP A 227 3.38 8.44 -12.26
C TRP A 227 3.33 8.84 -10.79
N GLY A 228 3.17 10.13 -10.54
CA GLY A 228 2.77 10.62 -9.23
C GLY A 228 1.29 10.38 -8.96
N ASP A 229 0.90 10.62 -7.71
CA ASP A 229 -0.42 10.37 -7.16
C ASP A 229 -1.03 11.68 -6.66
N ASP A 230 -2.30 11.99 -6.97
CA ASP A 230 -3.14 12.80 -6.06
C ASP A 230 -4.65 12.85 -6.40
N ARG A 231 -5.47 13.41 -5.49
CA ARG A 231 -6.90 13.70 -5.68
C ARG A 231 -7.32 15.10 -5.16
N SER A 232 -8.22 15.75 -5.89
CA SER A 232 -8.45 17.21 -5.87
C SER A 232 -9.68 17.74 -5.11
N HIS A 233 -9.62 19.02 -4.71
CA HIS A 233 -10.72 20.01 -4.73
C HIS A 233 -10.20 21.35 -5.31
N LEU A 234 -11.09 22.19 -5.87
CA LEU A 234 -10.88 23.24 -6.90
C LEU A 234 -9.55 24.04 -6.98
N ASN A 235 -8.72 24.17 -5.95
CA ASN A 235 -7.38 24.80 -6.00
C ASN A 235 -6.37 24.28 -4.93
N THR A 236 -6.72 23.26 -4.14
CA THR A 236 -5.88 22.69 -3.06
C THR A 236 -6.24 21.20 -2.89
N MET A 237 -5.27 20.29 -2.98
CA MET A 237 -5.55 18.87 -3.25
C MET A 237 -5.46 17.95 -2.04
N CYS A 238 -6.49 17.91 -1.21
CA CYS A 238 -6.43 17.09 0.00
C CYS A 238 -7.39 15.90 -0.06
N GLY A 239 -6.89 14.66 0.09
CA GLY A 239 -7.76 13.48 0.15
C GLY A 239 -7.08 12.13 0.00
N SER A 240 -7.85 11.13 -0.45
CA SER A 240 -7.36 9.77 -0.75
C SER A 240 -6.47 9.74 -1.98
N MET A 241 -5.38 9.01 -1.90
CA MET A 241 -4.39 8.86 -2.97
C MET A 241 -4.97 8.04 -4.14
N ALA A 242 -4.75 8.48 -5.37
CA ALA A 242 -5.12 7.88 -6.63
C ALA A 242 -3.88 7.45 -7.42
N HIS A 243 -3.83 6.18 -7.82
CA HIS A 243 -2.73 5.64 -8.62
C HIS A 243 -3.21 5.32 -10.03
N PHE A 244 -2.41 5.73 -11.01
CA PHE A 244 -2.65 5.44 -12.42
C PHE A 244 -2.06 4.08 -12.83
N MET A 245 -2.55 3.53 -13.93
CA MET A 245 -1.92 2.40 -14.61
C MET A 245 -0.44 2.72 -14.87
N PRO A 246 0.52 1.89 -14.41
CA PRO A 246 1.94 2.20 -14.44
C PRO A 246 2.55 1.90 -15.81
N THR A 247 1.92 2.38 -16.87
CA THR A 247 2.44 2.26 -18.23
C THR A 247 3.56 3.27 -18.45
N GLU A 248 4.60 2.90 -19.19
CA GLU A 248 5.75 3.78 -19.42
C GLU A 248 5.50 4.78 -20.57
N ASN A 249 4.46 4.54 -21.39
CA ASN A 249 4.09 5.37 -22.53
C ASN A 249 3.28 6.62 -22.10
N GLU A 250 3.85 7.80 -22.29
CA GLU A 250 3.25 9.08 -21.93
C GLU A 250 2.04 9.46 -22.77
N THR A 251 2.01 8.98 -24.02
CA THR A 251 0.93 9.27 -24.97
C THR A 251 -0.32 8.42 -24.73
N GLU A 252 -0.21 7.37 -23.92
CA GLU A 252 -1.35 6.52 -23.57
C GLU A 252 -2.34 7.29 -22.70
N VAL A 253 -3.64 7.10 -22.93
CA VAL A 253 -4.69 7.77 -22.16
C VAL A 253 -4.54 7.41 -20.67
N PRO A 254 -4.46 8.40 -19.76
CA PRO A 254 -4.38 8.14 -18.33
C PRO A 254 -5.57 7.32 -17.83
N GLU A 255 -5.30 6.11 -17.33
CA GLU A 255 -6.30 5.25 -16.70
C GLU A 255 -6.00 5.19 -15.20
N VAL A 256 -6.97 5.57 -14.36
CA VAL A 256 -6.86 5.39 -12.90
C VAL A 256 -7.04 3.91 -12.57
N LEU A 257 -6.07 3.33 -11.87
CA LEU A 257 -6.07 1.93 -11.45
C LEU A 257 -6.84 1.75 -10.14
N TYR A 258 -6.48 2.51 -9.11
CA TYR A 258 -7.07 2.37 -7.78
C TYR A 258 -6.86 3.62 -6.92
N PHE A 259 -7.57 3.65 -5.77
CA PHE A 259 -7.38 4.65 -4.73
C PHE A 259 -7.00 3.99 -3.41
N ASN A 260 -6.03 4.56 -2.71
CA ASN A 260 -5.78 4.30 -1.29
C ASN A 260 -6.59 5.31 -0.46
N GLY A 261 -7.67 4.86 0.18
CA GLY A 261 -8.54 5.81 0.84
C GLY A 261 -9.62 5.23 1.72
N LYS A 262 -9.30 5.00 2.99
CA LYS A 262 -10.31 4.82 4.06
C LYS A 262 -11.44 5.84 4.00
N ALA A 263 -11.13 7.11 3.70
CA ALA A 263 -12.11 8.20 3.59
C ALA A 263 -13.08 8.07 2.41
N LEU A 264 -12.82 7.19 1.43
CA LEU A 264 -13.79 6.84 0.39
C LEU A 264 -14.83 5.84 0.88
N LEU A 265 -14.52 5.05 1.91
CA LEU A 265 -15.36 3.92 2.35
C LEU A 265 -16.06 4.21 3.67
N GLN A 266 -15.32 4.72 4.66
CA GLN A 266 -15.81 4.88 6.02
C GLN A 266 -16.25 6.33 6.28
N PRO A 267 -17.51 6.57 6.69
CA PRO A 267 -18.02 7.91 7.04
C PRO A 267 -17.19 8.66 8.10
N PHE A 268 -16.64 7.91 9.05
CA PHE A 268 -15.82 8.43 10.16
C PHE A 268 -14.47 7.70 10.18
N PRO A 269 -13.56 7.96 9.23
CA PRO A 269 -12.33 7.18 9.06
C PRO A 269 -11.37 7.33 10.25
N SER A 270 -11.48 8.43 11.00
CA SER A 270 -10.73 8.71 12.23
C SER A 270 -11.53 8.44 13.52
N GLY A 271 -12.78 7.95 13.40
CA GLY A 271 -13.75 7.86 14.49
C GLY A 271 -14.57 9.14 14.69
N VAL A 272 -15.79 9.03 15.23
CA VAL A 272 -16.78 10.12 15.31
C VAL A 272 -16.21 11.38 15.97
N GLU A 273 -15.59 11.22 17.14
CA GLU A 273 -15.06 12.33 17.95
C GLU A 273 -13.93 13.10 17.24
N LYS A 274 -13.00 12.38 16.60
CA LYS A 274 -11.91 12.98 15.81
C LYS A 274 -12.36 13.51 14.45
N THR A 275 -13.48 13.03 13.91
CA THR A 275 -14.07 13.57 12.68
C THR A 275 -14.77 14.90 12.92
N ILE A 276 -15.36 15.11 14.11
CA ILE A 276 -15.97 16.41 14.49
C ILE A 276 -14.92 17.51 14.63
N THR A 277 -13.71 17.18 15.11
CA THR A 277 -12.60 18.12 15.35
C THR A 277 -11.50 18.08 14.28
N GLY A 278 -11.61 17.17 13.31
CA GLY A 278 -10.57 16.87 12.33
C GLY A 278 -10.60 17.73 11.07
N GLN A 279 -9.53 17.64 10.28
CA GLN A 279 -9.42 18.34 9.01
C GLN A 279 -10.41 17.78 7.97
N ARG A 280 -11.02 18.67 7.16
CA ARG A 280 -12.00 18.33 6.10
C ARG A 280 -11.45 17.33 5.07
N THR A 281 -10.15 17.34 4.89
CA THR A 281 -9.34 16.47 4.02
C THR A 281 -9.45 14.98 4.40
N ARG A 282 -9.69 14.71 5.69
CA ARG A 282 -9.86 13.37 6.26
C ARG A 282 -11.34 13.00 6.46
N MET A 283 -12.27 13.81 5.96
CA MET A 283 -13.70 13.51 6.04
C MET A 283 -14.14 12.61 4.89
N TYR A 284 -15.23 11.89 5.11
CA TYR A 284 -15.83 11.04 4.10
C TYR A 284 -16.29 11.84 2.88
N ASN A 285 -15.67 11.59 1.74
CA ASN A 285 -16.02 12.30 0.51
C ASN A 285 -17.24 11.63 -0.14
N LEU A 286 -18.41 12.21 0.07
CA LEU A 286 -19.68 11.67 -0.42
C LEU A 286 -19.73 11.53 -1.95
N ASN A 287 -19.21 12.52 -2.69
CA ASN A 287 -19.35 12.61 -4.14
C ASN A 287 -18.06 13.08 -4.83
N PRO A 288 -17.03 12.20 -4.96
CA PRO A 288 -15.80 12.50 -5.70
C PRO A 288 -16.06 12.86 -7.15
N THR A 289 -15.74 14.06 -7.62
CA THR A 289 -15.95 14.42 -9.04
C THR A 289 -14.67 14.55 -9.86
N TYR A 290 -13.52 14.74 -9.19
CA TYR A 290 -12.25 15.02 -9.83
C TYR A 290 -11.09 14.23 -9.21
N VAL A 291 -10.03 14.07 -9.99
CA VAL A 291 -8.73 13.49 -9.63
C VAL A 291 -7.64 14.39 -10.21
N SER A 292 -6.44 14.32 -9.67
CA SER A 292 -5.33 15.11 -10.17
C SER A 292 -4.87 14.57 -11.53
N PRO A 293 -4.42 15.43 -12.46
CA PRO A 293 -3.93 14.96 -13.74
C PRO A 293 -2.73 14.03 -13.54
N ARG A 294 -2.62 12.99 -14.37
CA ARG A 294 -1.43 12.12 -14.36
C ARG A 294 -0.21 12.95 -14.75
N TYR A 295 0.83 12.89 -13.93
CA TYR A 295 2.09 13.59 -14.16
C TYR A 295 3.28 12.66 -13.85
N ARG A 296 4.44 12.93 -14.44
CA ARG A 296 5.68 12.19 -14.15
C ARG A 296 6.17 12.58 -12.75
N HIS A 297 6.40 11.59 -11.91
CA HIS A 297 6.86 11.83 -10.54
C HIS A 297 8.15 12.67 -10.51
N ASP A 298 9.09 12.38 -11.39
CA ASP A 298 10.41 13.06 -11.46
C ASP A 298 10.32 14.52 -11.92
N ASP A 299 9.20 14.94 -12.53
CA ASP A 299 8.96 16.31 -12.99
C ASP A 299 8.34 17.20 -11.90
N PHE A 300 8.03 16.63 -10.72
CA PHE A 300 7.44 17.39 -9.62
C PHE A 300 8.41 18.42 -9.05
N ASP A 301 7.91 19.62 -8.76
CA ASP A 301 8.65 20.66 -8.05
C ASP A 301 8.40 20.57 -6.53
N PRO A 302 9.36 20.10 -5.70
CA PRO A 302 9.19 19.97 -4.26
C PRO A 302 9.00 21.30 -3.53
N SER A 303 9.30 22.44 -4.17
CA SER A 303 9.04 23.76 -3.60
C SER A 303 7.56 24.13 -3.60
N SER A 304 6.76 23.49 -4.45
CA SER A 304 5.31 23.69 -4.55
C SER A 304 4.49 22.92 -3.52
N SER A 305 5.10 21.99 -2.78
CA SER A 305 4.42 21.22 -1.73
C SER A 305 4.43 21.96 -0.40
N GLU A 306 3.33 22.61 -0.02
CA GLU A 306 3.22 23.27 1.29
C GLU A 306 2.74 22.34 2.41
N THR A 307 2.00 21.29 2.09
CA THR A 307 1.42 20.38 3.10
C THR A 307 1.58 18.91 2.73
N PHE A 308 1.66 18.05 3.75
CA PHE A 308 1.72 16.59 3.55
C PHE A 308 0.45 16.03 2.91
N GLU A 309 -0.70 16.62 3.24
CA GLU A 309 -1.99 16.10 2.80
C GLU A 309 -2.41 16.61 1.44
N CYS A 310 -1.77 17.68 0.97
CA CYS A 310 -2.19 18.37 -0.23
C CYS A 310 -1.02 18.84 -1.09
N MET A 311 -1.07 18.53 -2.38
CA MET A 311 -0.18 19.14 -3.35
C MET A 311 -0.87 20.31 -4.03
N ASP A 312 -0.19 21.44 -4.08
CA ASP A 312 -0.76 22.68 -4.58
C ASP A 312 -0.50 22.83 -6.09
N ASN A 313 -1.38 23.54 -6.79
CA ASN A 313 -1.19 23.97 -8.19
C ASN A 313 -1.05 22.89 -9.29
N MET A 314 -1.41 21.62 -9.05
CA MET A 314 -1.36 20.59 -10.13
C MET A 314 -2.63 20.50 -10.99
N GLY A 315 -3.66 21.29 -10.69
CA GLY A 315 -4.93 21.26 -11.42
C GLY A 315 -5.81 20.03 -11.09
N SER A 316 -6.85 19.82 -11.88
CA SER A 316 -7.77 18.67 -11.69
C SER A 316 -8.43 18.26 -13.02
N VAL A 317 -8.69 16.96 -13.18
CA VAL A 317 -9.44 16.39 -14.31
C VAL A 317 -10.64 15.60 -13.79
N PRO A 318 -11.75 15.54 -14.55
CA PRO A 318 -12.92 14.77 -14.14
C PRO A 318 -12.58 13.29 -13.94
N LEU A 319 -13.14 12.68 -12.91
CA LEU A 319 -13.07 11.23 -12.72
C LEU A 319 -13.80 10.50 -13.87
N PRO A 320 -13.33 9.31 -14.27
CA PRO A 320 -13.95 8.58 -15.35
C PRO A 320 -15.38 8.16 -14.99
N PRO A 321 -16.33 8.08 -15.95
CA PRO A 321 -17.74 7.79 -15.65
C PRO A 321 -17.98 6.49 -14.87
N TYR A 322 -17.13 5.47 -15.08
CA TYR A 322 -17.24 4.20 -14.38
C TYR A 322 -16.77 4.25 -12.92
N PHE A 323 -16.01 5.28 -12.51
CA PHE A 323 -15.49 5.42 -11.15
C PHE A 323 -16.62 5.36 -10.11
N PHE A 324 -17.68 6.15 -10.31
CA PHE A 324 -18.80 6.20 -9.37
C PHE A 324 -19.48 4.85 -9.20
N ARG A 325 -19.64 4.11 -10.31
CA ARG A 325 -20.24 2.77 -10.29
C ARG A 325 -19.39 1.80 -9.47
N ARG A 326 -18.06 1.85 -9.63
CA ARG A 326 -17.10 1.03 -8.85
C ARG A 326 -17.08 1.42 -7.38
N LEU A 327 -17.00 2.72 -7.07
CA LEU A 327 -17.02 3.22 -5.70
C LEU A 327 -18.34 2.85 -4.98
N LEU A 328 -19.48 2.99 -5.65
CA LEU A 328 -20.78 2.65 -5.07
C LEU A 328 -20.86 1.15 -4.75
N ARG A 329 -20.40 0.28 -5.66
CA ARG A 329 -20.34 -1.17 -5.40
C ARG A 329 -19.43 -1.50 -4.21
N ARG A 330 -18.22 -0.92 -4.18
CA ARG A 330 -17.26 -1.09 -3.08
C ARG A 330 -17.83 -0.63 -1.73
N ARG A 331 -18.56 0.50 -1.71
CA ARG A 331 -19.29 1.01 -0.53
C ARG A 331 -20.45 0.12 -0.13
N PHE A 332 -21.22 -0.38 -1.10
CA PHE A 332 -22.32 -1.28 -0.85
C PHE A 332 -21.85 -2.55 -0.15
N HIS A 333 -20.78 -3.18 -0.65
CA HIS A 333 -20.17 -4.33 0.05
C HIS A 333 -19.66 -3.97 1.44
N TYR A 334 -19.07 -2.79 1.62
CA TYR A 334 -18.59 -2.33 2.93
C TYR A 334 -19.76 -2.20 3.92
N PHE A 335 -20.82 -1.48 3.56
CA PHE A 335 -21.98 -1.30 4.43
C PHE A 335 -22.75 -2.62 4.66
N ALA A 336 -22.85 -3.49 3.65
CA ALA A 336 -23.45 -4.81 3.82
C ALA A 336 -22.70 -5.65 4.86
N ALA A 337 -21.37 -5.60 4.86
CA ALA A 337 -20.54 -6.26 5.87
C ALA A 337 -20.73 -5.65 7.27
N GLU A 338 -20.73 -4.32 7.39
CA GLU A 338 -20.90 -3.62 8.69
C GLU A 338 -22.30 -3.80 9.28
N MET A 339 -23.34 -3.91 8.44
CA MET A 339 -24.73 -4.07 8.85
C MET A 339 -25.19 -5.53 8.96
N ASN A 340 -24.29 -6.50 8.75
CA ASN A 340 -24.59 -7.93 8.73
C ASN A 340 -25.67 -8.34 7.70
N VAL A 341 -25.74 -7.64 6.56
CA VAL A 341 -26.65 -7.96 5.45
C VAL A 341 -25.89 -8.80 4.42
N TYR A 342 -25.69 -10.07 4.74
CA TYR A 342 -24.71 -10.89 4.02
C TYR A 342 -25.13 -11.28 2.60
N GLU A 343 -26.42 -11.40 2.32
CA GLU A 343 -26.94 -11.65 0.96
C GLU A 343 -26.57 -10.51 0.00
N ALA A 344 -26.59 -9.27 0.51
CA ALA A 344 -26.15 -8.09 -0.23
C ALA A 344 -24.63 -8.10 -0.46
N LEU A 345 -23.85 -8.55 0.53
CA LEU A 345 -22.41 -8.73 0.37
C LEU A 345 -22.10 -9.78 -0.72
N ASP A 346 -22.87 -10.85 -0.80
CA ASP A 346 -22.68 -11.93 -1.79
C ASP A 346 -23.11 -11.55 -3.21
N ALA A 347 -23.65 -10.36 -3.42
CA ALA A 347 -24.03 -9.87 -4.75
C ALA A 347 -22.86 -9.15 -5.44
N CYS A 348 -22.80 -9.22 -6.77
CA CYS A 348 -22.02 -8.30 -7.60
C CYS A 348 -22.98 -7.46 -8.42
N PRO A 349 -23.70 -6.50 -7.82
CA PRO A 349 -24.64 -5.67 -8.58
C PRO A 349 -23.86 -4.95 -9.69
N MET A 350 -24.08 -5.40 -10.92
CA MET A 350 -23.54 -4.86 -12.16
C MET A 350 -24.67 -4.79 -13.18
N GLN A 351 -25.74 -4.07 -12.86
CA GLN A 351 -26.77 -3.71 -13.85
C GLN A 351 -27.70 -2.69 -13.22
N ILE A 352 -27.31 -1.42 -13.32
CA ILE A 352 -28.29 -0.38 -13.56
C ILE A 352 -27.87 0.17 -14.91
N ASP A 353 -28.59 -0.26 -15.95
CA ASP A 353 -28.49 0.29 -17.29
C ASP A 353 -28.71 1.81 -17.26
#